data_AF-A0A3N2S1V1-F1
#
_entry.id   AF-A0A3N2S1V1-F1
#
_cell.length_a   1.000
_cell.length_b   1.000
_cell.length_c   1.000
_cell.angle_alpha   90.00
_cell.angle_beta   90.00
_cell.angle_gamma   90.00
#
_symmetry.space_group_name_H-M   'P 1'
#
loop_
_entity.id
_entity.type
_entity.pdbx_description
1 polymer ?
#
loop_
_entity_poly.entity_id
_entity_poly.type
_entity_poly.pdbx_seq_one_letter_code
_entity_poly.pdbx_strand_id
1 'polypeptide(L)'
;MAGDWIKMRADLHTHPKVVRIASALDADRLRVVGALHATWCLFDAHSVDGELDGYTAKTLNDMIGFDGFAQALIAVGWLEESASSLCMPRFSEHNGQSAKRRAQEADRKRNARKASASDADKKRTREEKRREDIKREREAREPDEEQDGNNPDQEYLAPFGKFSITSEWHPGPDFVKQAALWGIQLGSEPGYSPEELQQFRDYWGPEGKVKHHQQWEQAFAQSLRNSRAQPRNFTGGSKKPAGIKISQPDTTIPPGFRG
;
A
#
# COMPACT_ATOMS: atom_id res chain seq x y z
N MET A 1 25.79 11.64 6.55
CA MET A 1 25.00 10.41 6.29
C MET A 1 24.30 10.04 7.59
N ALA A 2 22.99 9.84 7.59
CA ALA A 2 22.28 9.40 8.80
C ALA A 2 22.66 7.93 9.06
N GLY A 3 23.12 7.61 10.27
CA GLY A 3 23.44 6.23 10.65
C GLY A 3 22.21 5.33 10.66
N ASP A 4 22.43 4.02 10.70
CA ASP A 4 21.36 3.04 10.84
C ASP A 4 20.59 3.26 12.15
N TRP A 5 19.27 3.07 12.08
CA TRP A 5 18.35 3.31 13.19
C TRP A 5 17.55 2.05 13.48
N ILE A 6 17.26 1.83 14.76
CA ILE A 6 16.43 0.73 15.23
C ILE A 6 15.23 1.25 16.02
N LYS A 7 14.05 0.66 15.80
CA LYS A 7 12.81 1.10 16.45
C LYS A 7 12.66 0.44 17.82
N MET A 8 12.65 1.24 18.87
CA MET A 8 12.26 0.78 20.22
C MET A 8 10.84 1.25 20.58
N ARG A 9 10.08 0.41 21.29
CA ARG A 9 8.78 0.79 21.83
C ARG A 9 8.92 1.50 23.17
N ALA A 10 8.07 2.51 23.42
CA ALA A 10 8.11 3.28 24.66
C ALA A 10 7.74 2.44 25.90
N ASP A 11 6.88 1.45 25.73
CA ASP A 11 6.39 0.53 26.77
C ASP A 11 7.27 -0.72 26.95
N LEU A 12 8.43 -0.79 26.30
CA LEU A 12 9.30 -1.96 26.34
C LEU A 12 9.74 -2.31 27.76
N HIS A 13 10.10 -1.31 28.56
CA HIS A 13 10.52 -1.47 29.95
C HIS A 13 9.43 -2.07 30.87
N THR A 14 8.16 -1.92 30.49
CA THR A 14 6.99 -2.49 31.20
C THR A 14 6.47 -3.78 30.56
N HIS A 15 7.03 -4.23 29.45
CA HIS A 15 6.52 -5.37 28.70
C HIS A 15 6.64 -6.67 29.53
N PRO A 16 5.60 -7.53 29.60
CA PRO A 16 5.61 -8.72 30.46
C PRO A 16 6.81 -9.65 30.23
N LYS A 17 7.26 -9.80 28.97
CA LYS A 17 8.47 -10.58 28.65
C LYS A 17 9.75 -9.95 29.23
N VAL A 18 9.88 -8.63 29.22
CA VAL A 18 11.03 -7.93 29.83
C VAL A 18 10.99 -8.10 31.34
N VAL A 19 9.81 -8.01 31.96
CA VAL A 19 9.64 -8.28 33.39
C VAL A 19 10.05 -9.72 33.74
N ARG A 20 9.68 -10.71 32.90
CA ARG A 20 10.09 -12.12 33.10
C ARG A 20 11.59 -12.31 32.96
N ILE A 21 12.24 -11.68 31.98
CA ILE A 21 13.71 -11.73 31.81
C ILE A 21 14.40 -11.07 33.02
N ALA A 22 13.96 -9.88 33.42
CA ALA A 22 14.50 -9.16 34.57
C ALA A 22 14.40 -9.98 35.86
N SER A 23 13.25 -10.64 36.07
CA SER A 23 13.04 -11.53 37.20
C SER A 23 13.88 -12.82 37.13
N ALA A 24 14.15 -13.35 35.95
CA ALA A 24 14.95 -14.57 35.78
C ALA A 24 16.44 -14.34 36.01
N LEU A 25 16.92 -13.12 35.71
CA LEU A 25 18.33 -12.73 35.81
C LEU A 25 18.66 -11.91 37.06
N ASP A 26 17.66 -11.67 37.92
CA ASP A 26 17.75 -10.79 39.08
C ASP A 26 18.40 -9.42 38.76
N ALA A 27 17.94 -8.80 37.68
CA ALA A 27 18.55 -7.61 37.12
C ALA A 27 17.57 -6.45 36.91
N ASP A 28 18.11 -5.23 36.91
CA ASP A 28 17.32 -4.04 36.63
C ASP A 28 16.74 -4.05 35.19
N ARG A 29 15.54 -3.49 35.05
CA ARG A 29 14.82 -3.47 33.77
C ARG A 29 15.57 -2.67 32.70
N LEU A 30 16.30 -1.62 33.07
CA LEU A 30 17.09 -0.84 32.11
C LEU A 30 18.32 -1.62 31.63
N ARG A 31 18.93 -2.45 32.49
CA ARG A 31 20.02 -3.36 32.08
C ARG A 31 19.51 -4.35 31.03
N VAL A 32 18.33 -4.93 31.24
CA VAL A 32 17.68 -5.83 30.27
C VAL A 32 17.35 -5.10 28.97
N VAL A 33 16.79 -3.89 29.04
CA VAL A 33 16.47 -3.09 27.84
C VAL A 33 17.74 -2.74 27.04
N GLY A 34 18.82 -2.37 27.72
CA GLY A 34 20.12 -2.10 27.09
C GLY A 34 20.70 -3.34 26.42
N ALA A 35 20.63 -4.50 27.09
CA ALA A 35 21.05 -5.78 26.53
C ALA A 35 20.22 -6.16 25.28
N LEU A 36 18.89 -6.00 25.35
CA LEU A 36 18.00 -6.22 24.20
C LEU A 36 18.37 -5.33 23.02
N HIS A 37 18.59 -4.03 23.26
CA HIS A 37 18.98 -3.10 22.23
C HIS A 37 20.31 -3.53 21.56
N ALA A 38 21.32 -3.88 22.35
CA ALA A 38 22.60 -4.36 21.83
C ALA A 38 22.46 -5.64 21.00
N THR A 39 21.67 -6.61 21.48
CA THR A 39 21.36 -7.84 20.71
C THR A 39 20.64 -7.51 19.41
N TRP A 40 19.65 -6.63 19.42
CA TRP A 40 18.95 -6.27 18.18
C TRP A 40 19.85 -5.56 17.18
N CYS A 41 20.77 -4.70 17.64
CA CYS A 41 21.80 -4.12 16.77
C CYS A 41 22.74 -5.17 16.18
N LEU A 42 23.11 -6.19 16.95
CA LEU A 42 23.93 -7.31 16.47
C LEU A 42 23.22 -8.06 15.33
N PHE A 43 21.95 -8.42 15.53
CA PHE A 43 21.17 -9.09 14.49
C PHE A 43 20.94 -8.18 13.28
N ASP A 44 20.69 -6.88 13.47
CA ASP A 44 20.49 -5.94 12.35
C ASP A 44 21.77 -5.75 11.50
N ALA A 45 22.95 -5.78 12.13
CA ALA A 45 24.23 -5.60 11.45
C ALA A 45 24.74 -6.87 10.75
N HIS A 46 24.47 -8.05 11.32
CA HIS A 46 25.08 -9.31 10.90
C HIS A 46 24.08 -10.35 10.38
N SER A 47 22.78 -10.02 10.33
CA SER A 47 21.75 -10.92 9.83
C SER A 47 20.82 -10.25 8.82
N VAL A 48 20.46 -10.98 7.77
CA VAL A 48 19.46 -10.56 6.78
C VAL A 48 18.08 -11.11 7.14
N ASP A 49 18.01 -12.38 7.55
CA ASP A 49 16.77 -13.11 7.80
C ASP A 49 16.49 -13.36 9.29
N GLY A 50 17.35 -12.86 10.18
CA GLY A 50 17.26 -13.06 11.62
C GLY A 50 18.01 -14.28 12.13
N GLU A 51 18.82 -14.93 11.30
CA GLU A 51 19.76 -15.97 11.69
C GLU A 51 21.20 -15.45 11.75
N LEU A 52 21.90 -15.80 12.82
CA LEU A 52 23.33 -15.53 13.04
C LEU A 52 24.08 -16.86 13.05
N ASP A 53 24.74 -17.17 11.95
CA ASP A 53 25.56 -18.38 11.81
C ASP A 53 26.85 -18.26 12.63
N GLY A 54 27.25 -19.34 13.32
CA GLY A 54 28.41 -19.39 14.19
C GLY A 54 28.25 -18.69 15.55
N TYR A 55 27.08 -18.13 15.84
CA TYR A 55 26.75 -17.58 17.15
C TYR A 55 26.07 -18.64 18.01
N THR A 56 26.51 -18.77 19.25
CA THR A 56 25.89 -19.64 20.27
C THR A 56 25.32 -18.77 21.40
N ALA A 57 24.43 -19.34 22.22
CA ALA A 57 23.92 -18.64 23.41
C ALA A 57 25.06 -18.15 24.32
N LYS A 58 26.14 -18.93 24.42
CA LYS A 58 27.34 -18.54 25.18
C LYS A 58 28.03 -17.34 24.55
N THR A 59 28.27 -17.34 23.23
CA THR A 59 28.90 -16.22 22.53
C THR A 59 28.10 -14.93 22.71
N LEU A 60 26.77 -15.01 22.66
CA LEU A 60 25.91 -13.85 22.89
C LEU A 60 26.03 -13.31 24.33
N ASN A 61 26.00 -14.18 25.33
CA ASN A 61 26.18 -13.77 26.74
C ASN A 61 27.54 -13.10 26.98
N ASP A 62 28.62 -13.71 26.46
CA ASP A 62 29.99 -13.19 26.59
C ASP A 62 30.12 -11.81 25.92
N MET A 63 29.49 -11.63 24.74
CA MET A 63 29.51 -10.37 24.00
C MET A 63 28.74 -9.24 24.70
N ILE A 64 27.58 -9.55 25.28
CA ILE A 64 26.74 -8.59 26.00
C ILE A 64 27.28 -8.33 27.43
N GLY A 65 28.08 -9.25 27.96
CA GLY A 65 28.51 -9.25 29.36
C GLY A 65 27.34 -9.46 30.30
N PHE A 66 26.46 -10.40 29.97
CA PHE A 66 25.29 -10.72 30.79
C PHE A 66 24.98 -12.22 30.76
N ASP A 67 25.45 -12.92 31.78
CA ASP A 67 25.30 -14.36 31.91
C ASP A 67 23.84 -14.77 32.01
N GLY A 68 23.47 -15.84 31.29
CA GLY A 68 22.10 -16.36 31.27
C GLY A 68 21.12 -15.57 30.41
N PHE A 69 21.54 -14.44 29.82
CA PHE A 69 20.65 -13.57 29.06
C PHE A 69 20.05 -14.25 27.82
N ALA A 70 20.87 -14.95 27.03
CA ALA A 70 20.44 -15.71 25.87
C ALA A 70 19.40 -16.78 26.25
N GLN A 71 19.62 -17.50 27.35
CA GLN A 71 18.68 -18.50 27.87
C GLN A 71 17.35 -17.86 28.29
N ALA A 72 17.40 -16.67 28.91
CA ALA A 72 16.19 -15.92 29.24
C ALA A 72 15.42 -15.46 28.00
N LEU A 73 16.12 -15.06 26.92
CA LEU A 73 15.51 -14.73 25.63
C LEU A 73 14.85 -15.96 24.97
N ILE A 74 15.50 -17.12 25.05
CA ILE A 74 14.96 -18.39 24.56
C ILE A 74 13.69 -18.75 25.33
N ALA A 75 13.72 -18.65 26.66
CA ALA A 75 12.57 -18.95 27.52
C ALA A 75 11.34 -18.07 27.22
N VAL A 76 11.52 -16.82 26.80
CA VAL A 76 10.40 -15.95 26.40
C VAL A 76 10.05 -16.04 24.91
N GLY A 77 10.73 -16.90 24.14
CA GLY A 77 10.52 -17.08 22.70
C GLY A 77 10.89 -15.86 21.88
N TRP A 78 11.96 -15.17 22.26
CA TRP A 78 12.57 -14.07 21.50
C TRP A 78 13.88 -14.45 20.84
N LEU A 79 14.41 -15.63 21.17
CA LEU A 79 15.57 -16.24 20.56
C LEU A 79 15.31 -17.74 20.45
N GLU A 80 15.84 -18.36 19.41
CA GLU A 80 15.86 -19.81 19.22
C GLU A 80 17.31 -20.20 18.96
N GLU A 81 17.75 -21.31 19.54
CA GLU A 81 19.11 -21.83 19.35
C GLU A 81 19.04 -23.09 18.49
N SER A 82 19.81 -23.07 17.41
CA SER A 82 20.10 -24.21 16.56
C SER A 82 21.48 -24.79 16.92
N ALA A 83 21.85 -25.92 16.32
CA ALA A 83 23.11 -26.60 16.65
C ALA A 83 24.37 -25.73 16.49
N SER A 84 24.36 -24.76 15.56
CA SER A 84 25.48 -23.84 15.29
C SER A 84 25.07 -22.40 14.99
N SER A 85 23.80 -22.05 15.18
CA SER A 85 23.29 -20.72 14.85
C SER A 85 22.27 -20.22 15.88
N LEU A 86 22.16 -18.90 16.00
CA LEU A 86 21.12 -18.23 16.78
C LEU A 86 20.10 -17.61 15.85
N CYS A 87 18.82 -17.88 16.07
CA CYS A 87 17.72 -17.36 15.28
C CYS A 87 16.82 -16.45 16.13
N MET A 88 16.42 -15.30 15.58
CA MET A 88 15.41 -14.43 16.18
C MET A 88 14.06 -14.68 15.48
N PRO A 89 13.12 -15.40 16.12
CA PRO A 89 11.83 -15.69 15.50
C PRO A 89 11.07 -14.39 15.21
N ARG A 90 10.42 -14.34 14.04
CA ARG A 90 9.69 -13.15 13.53
C ARG A 90 10.58 -11.90 13.34
N PHE A 91 11.86 -12.07 13.03
CA PHE A 91 12.78 -10.97 12.73
C PHE A 91 12.24 -10.01 11.66
N SER A 92 11.63 -10.54 10.60
CA SER A 92 11.04 -9.77 9.50
C SER A 92 9.83 -8.90 9.93
N GLU A 93 9.19 -9.17 11.06
CA GLU A 93 8.08 -8.36 11.58
C GLU A 93 8.55 -7.04 12.18
N HIS A 94 9.75 -7.03 12.79
CA HIS A 94 10.23 -5.91 13.60
C HIS A 94 11.53 -5.27 13.10
N ASN A 95 12.53 -6.07 12.69
CA ASN A 95 13.86 -5.59 12.33
C ASN A 95 14.19 -5.74 10.84
N GLY A 96 13.39 -6.48 10.06
CA GLY A 96 13.60 -6.57 8.60
C GLY A 96 13.44 -5.23 7.86
N GLN A 97 14.08 -5.08 6.70
CA GLN A 97 13.99 -3.88 5.85
C GLN A 97 12.53 -3.49 5.51
N SER A 98 11.66 -4.49 5.33
CA SER A 98 10.23 -4.28 5.11
C SER A 98 9.51 -3.72 6.36
N ALA A 99 9.95 -4.09 7.57
CA ALA A 99 9.42 -3.58 8.83
C ALA A 99 9.85 -2.13 9.07
N LYS A 100 11.12 -1.79 8.81
CA LYS A 100 11.62 -0.40 8.87
C LYS A 100 10.82 0.52 7.96
N ARG A 101 10.55 0.11 6.71
CA ARG A 101 9.69 0.87 5.78
C ARG A 101 8.25 1.02 6.27
N ARG A 102 7.63 -0.07 6.72
CA ARG A 102 6.25 -0.05 7.29
C ARG A 102 6.15 0.87 8.50
N ALA A 103 7.15 0.86 9.38
CA ALA A 103 7.19 1.74 10.55
C ALA A 103 7.26 3.22 10.16
N GLN A 104 8.10 3.58 9.19
CA GLN A 104 8.19 4.95 8.68
C GLN A 104 6.89 5.40 7.99
N GLU A 105 6.26 4.54 7.19
CA GLU A 105 4.98 4.84 6.55
C GLU A 105 3.86 5.05 7.59
N ALA A 106 3.82 4.23 8.64
CA ALA A 106 2.86 4.39 9.73
C ALA A 106 3.08 5.72 10.49
N ASP A 107 4.33 6.08 10.79
CA ASP A 107 4.67 7.34 11.46
C ASP A 107 4.35 8.56 10.57
N ARG A 108 4.65 8.49 9.26
CA ARG A 108 4.24 9.52 8.28
C ARG A 108 2.73 9.69 8.26
N LYS A 109 1.97 8.58 8.20
CA LYS A 109 0.50 8.62 8.18
C LYS A 109 -0.08 9.15 9.50
N ARG A 110 0.51 8.79 10.64
CA ARG A 110 0.12 9.32 11.96
C ARG A 110 0.36 10.82 12.05
N ASN A 111 1.50 11.30 11.59
CA ASN A 111 1.83 12.72 11.59
C ASN A 111 0.92 13.52 10.65
N ALA A 112 0.60 13.00 9.46
CA ALA A 112 -0.36 13.62 8.54
C ALA A 112 -1.75 13.78 9.18
N ARG A 113 -2.23 12.76 9.91
CA ARG A 113 -3.51 12.83 10.65
C ARG A 113 -3.47 13.86 11.78
N LYS A 114 -2.37 13.94 12.53
CA LYS A 114 -2.21 14.93 13.60
C LYS A 114 -2.22 16.37 13.08
N ALA A 115 -1.57 16.64 11.94
CA ALA A 115 -1.61 17.95 11.29
C ALA A 115 -3.01 18.32 10.79
N SER A 116 -3.81 17.33 10.36
CA SER A 116 -5.18 17.55 9.91
C SER A 116 -6.18 17.79 11.07
N ALA A 117 -5.90 17.25 12.25
CA ALA A 117 -6.77 17.38 13.42
C ALA A 117 -6.64 18.73 14.14
N SER A 118 -5.46 19.37 14.11
CA SER A 118 -5.24 20.66 14.77
C SER A 118 -6.00 21.84 14.14
N ASP A 119 -6.48 21.71 12.90
CA ASP A 119 -7.28 22.73 12.23
C ASP A 119 -8.80 22.53 12.39
N ALA A 120 -9.25 21.35 12.83
CA ALA A 120 -10.67 21.07 13.05
C ALA A 120 -11.21 21.75 14.32
N ASP A 121 -10.38 21.89 15.36
CA ASP A 121 -10.79 22.43 16.67
C ASP A 121 -10.97 23.96 16.71
N LYS A 122 -10.67 24.67 15.60
CA LYS A 122 -10.84 26.13 15.50
C LYS A 122 -12.23 26.56 15.02
N LYS A 123 -13.15 25.64 14.70
CA LYS A 123 -14.51 25.99 14.28
C LYS A 123 -15.51 25.67 15.39
N ARG A 124 -15.82 26.70 16.19
CA ARG A 124 -16.89 26.74 17.20
C ARG A 124 -18.22 26.18 16.68
N THR A 125 -18.87 25.45 17.57
CA THR A 125 -20.22 24.88 17.57
C THR A 125 -21.30 25.82 17.03
N ARG A 126 -22.11 25.37 16.05
CA ARG A 126 -23.44 25.93 15.77
C ARG A 126 -24.47 24.80 15.80
N GLU A 127 -25.21 24.82 16.89
CA GLU A 127 -26.52 24.24 17.26
C GLU A 127 -27.10 23.03 16.50
N GLU A 128 -27.33 21.99 17.30
CA GLU A 128 -27.86 20.66 17.04
C GLU A 128 -29.40 20.66 17.06
N LYS A 129 -30.07 21.25 16.05
CA LYS A 129 -31.55 21.38 16.07
C LYS A 129 -32.33 21.04 14.80
N ARG A 130 -31.81 20.19 13.90
CA ARG A 130 -32.55 19.81 12.67
C ARG A 130 -32.29 18.37 12.22
N ARG A 131 -32.55 17.38 13.09
CA ARG A 131 -32.45 15.96 12.73
C ARG A 131 -33.79 15.21 12.66
N GLU A 132 -34.89 15.81 13.08
CA GLU A 132 -36.19 15.11 13.10
C GLU A 132 -37.08 15.40 11.89
N ASP A 133 -36.94 16.56 11.23
CA ASP A 133 -37.82 16.92 10.10
C ASP A 133 -37.51 16.12 8.82
N ILE A 134 -36.25 15.72 8.59
CA ILE A 134 -35.82 15.05 7.35
C ILE A 134 -36.32 13.59 7.28
N LYS A 135 -36.60 12.95 8.42
CA LYS A 135 -36.97 11.53 8.45
C LYS A 135 -38.44 11.28 8.07
N ARG A 136 -39.34 12.22 8.37
CA ARG A 136 -40.79 12.06 8.11
C ARG A 136 -41.21 12.30 6.66
N GLU A 137 -40.41 13.03 5.88
CA GLU A 137 -40.74 13.32 4.48
C GLU A 137 -40.33 12.19 3.52
N ARG A 138 -39.45 11.28 3.97
CA ARG A 138 -38.85 10.21 3.14
C ARG A 138 -39.68 8.93 3.05
N GLU A 139 -40.72 8.77 3.87
CA GLU A 139 -41.54 7.55 3.96
C GLU A 139 -42.85 7.61 3.16
N ALA A 140 -43.16 8.71 2.45
CA ALA A 140 -44.48 8.94 1.85
C ALA A 140 -44.56 8.85 0.30
N ARG A 141 -43.53 8.39 -0.42
CA ARG A 141 -43.60 8.23 -1.89
C ARG A 141 -43.01 6.90 -2.34
N GLU A 142 -43.89 5.99 -2.75
CA GLU A 142 -43.58 4.80 -3.55
C GLU A 142 -43.27 5.19 -5.02
N PRO A 143 -42.61 4.30 -5.80
CA PRO A 143 -41.92 4.68 -7.02
C PRO A 143 -42.75 4.42 -8.28
N ASP A 144 -42.95 5.45 -9.10
CA ASP A 144 -43.34 5.28 -10.50
C ASP A 144 -42.09 5.38 -11.40
N GLU A 145 -41.96 4.38 -12.27
CA GLU A 145 -41.03 4.31 -13.38
C GLU A 145 -41.37 5.37 -14.43
N GLU A 146 -40.39 6.14 -14.92
CA GLU A 146 -40.29 6.48 -16.34
C GLU A 146 -38.96 7.19 -16.68
N GLN A 147 -38.53 6.96 -17.91
CA GLN A 147 -37.27 7.40 -18.51
C GLN A 147 -37.29 8.88 -18.89
N ASP A 148 -36.07 9.41 -19.08
CA ASP A 148 -35.68 10.48 -20.01
C ASP A 148 -35.15 11.78 -19.38
N GLY A 149 -34.04 12.24 -19.95
CA GLY A 149 -33.70 13.67 -20.02
C GLY A 149 -33.04 14.31 -18.81
N ASN A 150 -31.70 14.21 -18.75
CA ASN A 150 -30.81 15.35 -18.44
C ASN A 150 -30.96 16.03 -17.05
N ASN A 151 -30.17 15.60 -16.06
CA ASN A 151 -29.96 16.34 -14.80
C ASN A 151 -28.50 16.13 -14.29
N PRO A 152 -27.73 17.18 -13.95
CA PRO A 152 -26.27 17.09 -13.77
C PRO A 152 -25.79 16.71 -12.35
N ASP A 153 -26.69 16.40 -11.42
CA ASP A 153 -26.33 16.12 -10.02
C ASP A 153 -26.39 14.62 -9.69
N GLN A 154 -25.64 13.81 -10.44
CA GLN A 154 -25.33 12.45 -10.03
C GLN A 154 -24.36 12.53 -8.85
N GLU A 155 -24.84 12.27 -7.62
CA GLU A 155 -24.02 12.24 -6.41
C GLU A 155 -22.82 11.30 -6.63
N TYR A 156 -21.65 11.90 -6.87
CA TYR A 156 -20.40 11.19 -7.10
C TYR A 156 -19.91 10.55 -5.80
N LEU A 157 -20.33 9.32 -5.54
CA LEU A 157 -19.85 8.52 -4.42
C LEU A 157 -18.53 7.83 -4.81
N ALA A 158 -17.41 8.52 -4.57
CA ALA A 158 -16.08 7.93 -4.75
C ALA A 158 -15.98 6.60 -3.97
N PRO A 159 -15.58 5.48 -4.60
CA PRO A 159 -15.48 4.20 -3.92
C PRO A 159 -14.48 4.25 -2.76
N PHE A 160 -14.94 3.92 -1.56
CA PHE A 160 -14.08 3.82 -0.38
C PHE A 160 -13.25 2.53 -0.43
N GLY A 161 -11.94 2.64 -0.18
CA GLY A 161 -11.04 1.47 -0.14
C GLY A 161 -10.17 1.34 -1.39
N LYS A 162 -9.60 0.14 -1.60
CA LYS A 162 -8.81 -0.19 -2.78
C LYS A 162 -9.67 -1.05 -3.71
N PHE A 163 -9.73 -0.72 -4.99
CA PHE A 163 -10.48 -1.46 -5.99
C PHE A 163 -9.67 -1.57 -7.30
N SER A 164 -9.95 -2.59 -8.11
CA SER A 164 -9.46 -2.68 -9.48
C SER A 164 -10.22 -1.71 -10.36
N ILE A 165 -9.61 -1.21 -11.45
CA ILE A 165 -10.34 -0.39 -12.41
C ILE A 165 -11.56 -1.19 -12.92
N THR A 166 -12.73 -0.58 -12.96
CA THR A 166 -13.95 -1.19 -13.51
C THR A 166 -14.33 -0.48 -14.80
N SER A 167 -15.13 -1.13 -15.66
CA SER A 167 -15.64 -0.54 -16.90
C SER A 167 -16.45 0.74 -16.67
N GLU A 168 -17.03 0.89 -15.48
CA GLU A 168 -17.80 2.06 -15.06
C GLU A 168 -16.95 3.13 -14.35
N TRP A 169 -15.66 2.90 -14.12
CA TRP A 169 -14.84 3.84 -13.34
C TRP A 169 -14.62 5.15 -14.10
N HIS A 170 -14.99 6.27 -13.51
CA HIS A 170 -14.67 7.61 -14.03
C HIS A 170 -14.04 8.46 -12.92
N PRO A 171 -13.18 9.44 -13.27
CA PRO A 171 -12.59 10.34 -12.28
C PRO A 171 -13.66 11.28 -11.69
N GLY A 172 -13.34 11.91 -10.57
CA GLY A 172 -14.27 12.81 -9.87
C GLY A 172 -14.56 14.11 -10.63
N PRO A 173 -15.61 14.85 -10.24
CA PRO A 173 -15.99 16.11 -10.89
C PRO A 173 -14.89 17.18 -10.80
N ASP A 174 -14.03 17.14 -9.78
CA ASP A 174 -12.90 18.05 -9.60
C ASP A 174 -11.59 17.56 -10.24
N PHE A 175 -11.63 16.56 -11.13
CA PHE A 175 -10.43 15.91 -11.69
C PHE A 175 -9.45 16.89 -12.35
N VAL A 176 -9.96 17.87 -13.11
CA VAL A 176 -9.11 18.87 -13.78
C VAL A 176 -8.34 19.71 -12.76
N LYS A 177 -8.99 20.09 -11.67
CA LYS A 177 -8.35 20.84 -10.57
C LYS A 177 -7.32 19.97 -9.85
N GLN A 178 -7.63 18.70 -9.58
CA GLN A 178 -6.69 17.75 -8.96
C GLN A 178 -5.47 17.49 -9.85
N ALA A 179 -5.66 17.33 -11.15
CA ALA A 179 -4.57 17.17 -12.12
C ALA A 179 -3.64 18.39 -12.15
N ALA A 180 -4.21 19.60 -12.08
CA ALA A 180 -3.42 20.83 -12.00
C ALA A 180 -2.55 20.90 -10.74
N LEU A 181 -3.04 20.41 -9.59
CA LEU A 181 -2.25 20.30 -8.34
C LEU A 181 -1.07 19.32 -8.47
N TRP A 182 -1.17 18.32 -9.34
CA TRP A 182 -0.07 17.41 -9.66
C TRP A 182 0.84 17.94 -10.78
N GLY A 183 0.64 19.19 -11.22
CA GLY A 183 1.41 19.83 -12.29
C GLY A 183 1.04 19.35 -13.70
N ILE A 184 -0.16 18.81 -13.89
CA ILE A 184 -0.66 18.31 -15.18
C ILE A 184 -1.80 19.21 -15.66
N GLN A 185 -1.55 20.00 -16.70
CA GLN A 185 -2.54 20.90 -17.29
C GLN A 185 -3.41 20.13 -18.31
N LEU A 186 -4.66 19.84 -17.95
CA LEU A 186 -5.57 19.06 -18.81
C LEU A 186 -6.49 19.90 -19.71
N GLY A 187 -6.52 21.23 -19.55
CA GLY A 187 -7.34 22.14 -20.34
C GLY A 187 -8.72 22.40 -19.70
N SER A 188 -9.73 22.64 -20.54
CA SER A 188 -11.13 22.87 -20.12
C SER A 188 -11.83 21.58 -19.66
N GLU A 189 -12.69 21.69 -18.65
CA GLU A 189 -13.48 20.57 -18.11
C GLU A 189 -14.27 19.85 -19.22
N PRO A 190 -14.32 18.50 -19.23
CA PRO A 190 -13.81 17.55 -18.23
C PRO A 190 -12.30 17.22 -18.30
N GLY A 191 -11.55 17.83 -19.23
CA GLY A 191 -10.09 17.67 -19.33
C GLY A 191 -9.61 16.35 -19.96
N TYR A 192 -10.51 15.47 -20.38
CA TYR A 192 -10.22 14.22 -21.09
C TYR A 192 -11.33 13.88 -22.10
N SER A 193 -10.98 13.11 -23.13
CA SER A 193 -11.94 12.53 -24.08
C SER A 193 -12.47 11.18 -23.56
N PRO A 194 -13.74 10.80 -23.86
CA PRO A 194 -14.26 9.46 -23.58
C PRO A 194 -13.36 8.33 -24.13
N GLU A 195 -12.70 8.56 -25.27
CA GLU A 195 -11.77 7.60 -25.87
C GLU A 195 -10.52 7.39 -25.01
N GLU A 196 -9.97 8.47 -24.45
CA GLU A 196 -8.79 8.41 -23.57
C GLU A 196 -9.12 7.66 -22.27
N LEU A 197 -10.33 7.86 -21.75
CA LEU A 197 -10.82 7.13 -20.58
C LEU A 197 -11.02 5.65 -20.87
N GLN A 198 -11.61 5.30 -22.03
CA GLN A 198 -11.81 3.90 -22.41
C GLN A 198 -10.48 3.17 -22.62
N GLN A 199 -9.51 3.79 -23.31
CA GLN A 199 -8.17 3.22 -23.48
C GLN A 199 -7.49 2.94 -22.14
N PHE A 200 -7.68 3.82 -21.15
CA PHE A 200 -7.15 3.61 -19.81
C PHE A 200 -7.83 2.43 -19.09
N ARG A 201 -9.16 2.33 -19.18
CA ARG A 201 -9.93 1.21 -18.62
C ARG A 201 -9.54 -0.11 -19.27
N ASP A 202 -9.39 -0.16 -20.58
CA ASP A 202 -9.03 -1.38 -21.33
C ASP A 202 -7.62 -1.87 -20.98
N TYR A 203 -6.67 -0.96 -20.77
CA TYR A 203 -5.31 -1.32 -20.37
C TYR A 203 -5.26 -1.86 -18.94
N TRP A 204 -5.94 -1.21 -17.99
CA TRP A 204 -5.86 -1.56 -16.58
C TRP A 204 -6.86 -2.62 -16.12
N GLY A 205 -7.94 -2.84 -16.86
CA GLY A 205 -9.00 -3.82 -16.57
C GLY A 205 -8.48 -5.24 -16.39
N PRO A 206 -7.73 -5.81 -17.36
CA PRO A 206 -7.21 -7.17 -17.27
C PRO A 206 -5.98 -7.29 -16.36
N GLU A 207 -5.29 -6.18 -16.06
CA GLU A 207 -4.06 -6.15 -15.27
C GLU A 207 -4.30 -6.50 -13.77
N GLY A 208 -5.54 -6.44 -13.29
CA GLY A 208 -5.93 -6.89 -11.95
C GLY A 208 -5.32 -6.10 -10.78
N LYS A 209 -4.65 -4.98 -11.04
CA LYS A 209 -4.05 -4.15 -9.98
C LYS A 209 -5.14 -3.45 -9.17
N VAL A 210 -4.96 -3.42 -7.86
CA VAL A 210 -5.91 -2.80 -6.92
C VAL A 210 -5.29 -1.52 -6.37
N LYS A 211 -5.97 -0.37 -6.54
CA LYS A 211 -5.51 0.94 -6.06
C LYS A 211 -6.65 1.73 -5.40
N HIS A 212 -6.30 2.77 -4.65
CA HIS A 212 -7.28 3.73 -4.14
C HIS A 212 -7.78 4.65 -5.26
N HIS A 213 -8.97 5.23 -5.09
CA HIS A 213 -9.57 6.15 -6.05
C HIS A 213 -8.61 7.26 -6.52
N GLN A 214 -8.04 8.02 -5.58
CA GLN A 214 -7.07 9.09 -5.88
C GLN A 214 -5.80 8.59 -6.60
N GLN A 215 -5.38 7.35 -6.35
CA GLN A 215 -4.23 6.76 -7.05
C GLN A 215 -4.57 6.40 -8.50
N TRP A 216 -5.83 6.03 -8.78
CA TRP A 216 -6.31 5.84 -10.14
C TRP A 216 -6.41 7.16 -10.88
N GLU A 217 -6.92 8.22 -10.25
CA GLU A 217 -6.94 9.56 -10.83
C GLU A 217 -5.53 10.06 -11.18
N GLN A 218 -4.55 9.87 -10.28
CA GLN A 218 -3.15 10.22 -10.54
C GLN A 218 -2.57 9.43 -11.73
N ALA A 219 -2.82 8.12 -11.77
CA ALA A 219 -2.35 7.27 -12.86
C ALA A 219 -3.01 7.68 -14.20
N PHE A 220 -4.29 8.05 -14.19
CA PHE A 220 -5.00 8.51 -15.37
C PHE A 220 -4.48 9.87 -15.86
N ALA A 221 -4.31 10.84 -14.96
CA ALA A 221 -3.72 12.14 -15.31
C ALA A 221 -2.31 12.00 -15.89
N GLN A 222 -1.50 11.12 -15.32
CA GLN A 222 -0.16 10.81 -15.82
C GLN A 222 -0.19 10.12 -17.19
N SER A 223 -1.17 9.24 -17.42
CA SER A 223 -1.44 8.60 -18.72
C SER A 223 -1.81 9.64 -19.79
N LEU A 224 -2.69 10.59 -19.46
CA LEU A 224 -3.08 11.69 -20.35
C LEU A 224 -1.89 12.60 -20.70
N ARG A 225 -1.03 12.92 -19.71
CA ARG A 225 0.19 13.68 -19.99
C ARG A 225 1.09 12.94 -20.97
N ASN A 226 1.27 11.64 -20.76
CA ASN A 226 2.13 10.82 -21.61
C ASN A 226 1.55 10.64 -23.02
N SER A 227 0.24 10.39 -23.15
CA SER A 227 -0.42 10.24 -24.45
C SER A 227 -0.41 11.53 -25.27
N ARG A 228 -0.51 12.70 -24.60
CA ARG A 228 -0.48 14.02 -25.25
C ARG A 228 0.93 14.53 -25.53
N ALA A 229 1.91 14.15 -24.71
CA ALA A 229 3.32 14.46 -24.95
C ALA A 229 3.93 13.60 -26.06
N GLN A 230 3.35 12.42 -26.31
CA GLN A 230 3.75 11.58 -27.43
C GLN A 230 3.21 12.21 -28.72
N PRO A 231 4.05 12.59 -29.69
CA PRO A 231 3.56 13.12 -30.95
C PRO A 231 2.63 12.08 -31.58
N ARG A 232 1.43 12.51 -31.98
CA ARG A 232 0.53 11.68 -32.78
C ARG A 232 1.29 11.32 -34.06
N ASN A 233 1.94 10.16 -34.08
CA ASN A 233 2.29 9.48 -35.32
C ASN A 233 1.00 8.94 -35.95
N PHE A 234 0.09 9.86 -36.28
CA PHE A 234 -1.00 9.63 -37.21
C PHE A 234 -0.41 9.78 -38.61
N THR A 235 0.50 8.87 -38.97
CA THR A 235 0.67 8.55 -40.38
C THR A 235 -0.63 7.88 -40.80
N GLY A 236 -1.43 8.57 -41.62
CA GLY A 236 -2.49 7.97 -42.43
C GLY A 236 -1.87 6.91 -43.34
N GLY A 237 -1.64 5.74 -42.78
CA GLY A 237 -1.04 4.60 -43.43
C GLY A 237 -1.55 3.36 -42.74
N SER A 238 -2.52 2.71 -43.37
CA SER A 238 -2.97 1.36 -43.09
C SER A 238 -1.77 0.43 -42.83
N LYS A 239 -1.39 0.26 -41.56
CA LYS A 239 -0.54 -0.86 -41.16
C LYS A 239 -1.44 -2.08 -41.13
N LYS A 240 -1.46 -2.80 -42.26
CA LYS A 240 -1.85 -4.21 -42.28
C LYS A 240 -1.16 -4.89 -41.09
N PRO A 241 -1.87 -5.67 -40.26
CA PRO A 241 -1.21 -6.44 -39.22
C PRO A 241 -0.14 -7.31 -39.90
N ALA A 242 1.09 -7.25 -39.38
CA ALA A 242 2.15 -8.13 -39.79
C ALA A 242 1.63 -9.57 -39.63
N GLY A 243 1.43 -10.25 -40.76
CA GLY A 243 0.79 -11.55 -40.80
C GLY A 243 1.50 -12.51 -39.87
N ILE A 244 0.73 -13.17 -39.01
CA ILE A 244 1.10 -14.46 -38.45
C ILE A 244 1.51 -15.31 -39.66
N LYS A 245 2.79 -15.72 -39.73
CA LYS A 245 3.25 -16.69 -40.73
C LYS A 245 2.67 -18.05 -40.34
N ILE A 246 1.39 -18.25 -40.66
CA ILE A 246 0.79 -19.57 -40.73
C ILE A 246 1.39 -20.20 -41.98
N SER A 247 2.13 -21.30 -41.83
CA SER A 247 2.58 -22.12 -42.96
C SER A 247 1.35 -22.47 -43.80
N GLN A 248 1.37 -22.19 -45.11
CA GLN A 248 0.25 -22.52 -45.97
C GLN A 248 -0.01 -24.03 -45.91
N PRO A 249 -1.26 -24.49 -45.68
CA PRO A 249 -1.57 -25.90 -45.83
C PRO A 249 -1.43 -26.28 -47.30
N ASP A 250 -0.74 -27.40 -47.54
CA ASP A 250 -0.55 -27.97 -48.87
C ASP A 250 -1.92 -28.19 -49.52
N THR A 251 -2.17 -27.49 -50.63
CA THR A 251 -3.43 -27.55 -51.39
C THR A 251 -3.28 -28.48 -52.60
N THR A 252 -2.32 -29.40 -52.58
CA THR A 252 -2.17 -30.41 -53.62
C THR A 252 -3.20 -31.53 -53.39
N ILE A 253 -4.34 -31.44 -54.07
CA ILE A 253 -5.31 -32.54 -54.15
C ILE A 253 -4.72 -33.61 -55.08
N PRO A 254 -4.47 -34.85 -54.60
CA PRO A 254 -3.96 -35.90 -55.46
C PRO A 254 -4.98 -36.26 -56.57
N PRO A 255 -4.51 -36.57 -57.79
CA PRO A 255 -5.39 -36.90 -58.90
C PRO A 255 -6.19 -38.17 -58.59
N GLY A 256 -7.52 -38.02 -58.48
CA GLY A 256 -8.45 -39.11 -58.14
C GLY A 256 -9.63 -38.70 -57.25
N PHE A 257 -9.60 -37.53 -56.63
CA PHE A 257 -10.64 -37.04 -55.71
C PHE A 257 -11.56 -35.96 -56.32
N ARG A 258 -12.00 -36.15 -57.57
CA ARG A 258 -13.22 -35.48 -58.09
C ARG A 258 -14.13 -36.54 -58.71
N GLY A 259 -15.07 -37.00 -57.90
CA GLY A 259 -16.19 -37.89 -58.21
C GLY A 259 -17.23 -37.74 -57.12
#